data_AF-A0A183AK24-F1
#
_entry.id   AF-A0A183AK24-F1
#
_cell.length_a   1.000
_cell.length_b   1.000
_cell.length_c   1.000
_cell.angle_alpha   90.00
_cell.angle_beta   90.00
_cell.angle_gamma   90.00
#
_symmetry.space_group_name_H-M   'P 1'
#
loop_
_entity.id
_entity.type
_entity.pdbx_description
1 polymer ?
#
loop_
_entity_poly.entity_id
_entity_poly.type
_entity_poly.pdbx_seq_one_letter_code
_entity_poly.pdbx_strand_id
1 'polypeptide(L)'
;MPKVEGPPPLVTGISPIEGHPGTKLTIRGENLGVTASDLTHVFINQIDVGPTAQWFSSKKITAITPLGEGEMEVVVVTNSGKFGSATVSYRQTARRNVGPQTSVSHWPEDERRHCPAIYEHGSDGNAAGSGVGGGSASVSGTKTGAELDPSTGLPMSELTRINVSLSDSALRTIYPEDATNYLLQ
;
A
#
# COMPACT_ATOMS: atom_id res chain seq x y z
N MET A 1 36.56 10.43 -15.00
CA MET A 1 37.25 9.11 -15.02
C MET A 1 36.86 8.40 -16.31
N PRO A 2 37.79 7.77 -17.04
CA PRO A 2 37.43 7.03 -18.24
C PRO A 2 36.51 5.87 -17.86
N LYS A 3 35.39 5.74 -18.57
CA LYS A 3 34.46 4.63 -18.44
C LYS A 3 35.15 3.40 -19.02
N VAL A 4 35.54 2.47 -18.16
CA VAL A 4 36.20 1.22 -18.60
C VAL A 4 35.14 0.38 -19.31
N GLU A 5 35.15 0.39 -20.64
CA GLU A 5 34.24 -0.42 -21.44
C GLU A 5 34.70 -1.88 -21.39
N GLY A 6 33.84 -2.73 -20.83
CA GLY A 6 34.06 -4.18 -20.70
C GLY A 6 33.05 -4.97 -21.54
N PRO A 7 33.30 -6.29 -21.71
CA PRO A 7 32.31 -7.19 -22.31
C PRO A 7 30.97 -7.15 -21.56
N PRO A 8 29.84 -7.44 -22.23
CA PRO A 8 28.53 -7.44 -21.59
C PRO A 8 28.47 -8.48 -20.46
N PRO A 9 27.73 -8.19 -19.38
CA PRO A 9 27.52 -9.14 -18.31
C PRO A 9 26.73 -10.37 -18.82
N LEU A 10 27.21 -11.57 -18.48
CA LEU A 10 26.54 -12.82 -18.84
C LEU A 10 26.23 -13.61 -17.58
N VAL A 11 24.96 -13.87 -17.32
CA VAL A 11 24.52 -14.72 -16.21
C VAL A 11 24.40 -16.16 -16.71
N THR A 12 25.23 -17.04 -16.17
CA THR A 12 25.31 -18.46 -16.56
C THR A 12 24.62 -19.39 -15.56
N GLY A 13 24.42 -18.94 -14.33
CA GLY A 13 23.82 -19.79 -13.30
C GLY A 13 23.17 -19.00 -12.17
N ILE A 14 22.15 -19.60 -11.58
CA ILE A 14 21.42 -19.06 -10.43
C ILE A 14 21.23 -20.15 -9.38
N SER A 15 21.19 -19.76 -8.12
CA SER A 15 20.97 -20.68 -7.01
C SER A 15 20.20 -19.97 -5.89
N PRO A 16 19.04 -20.48 -5.46
CA PRO A 16 18.31 -21.63 -6.03
C PRO A 16 17.72 -21.33 -7.43
N ILE A 17 17.35 -22.36 -8.19
CA ILE A 17 16.66 -22.20 -9.50
C ILE A 17 15.14 -22.00 -9.34
N GLU A 18 14.60 -22.37 -8.18
CA GLU A 18 13.20 -22.21 -7.83
C GLU A 18 13.03 -21.73 -6.39
N GLY A 19 11.93 -21.03 -6.12
CA GLY A 19 11.64 -20.57 -4.77
C GLY A 19 10.41 -19.67 -4.68
N HIS A 20 10.31 -18.96 -3.56
CA HIS A 20 9.18 -18.09 -3.24
C HIS A 20 9.59 -16.61 -3.37
N PRO A 21 8.65 -15.67 -3.41
CA PRO A 21 8.96 -14.25 -3.26
C PRO A 21 9.80 -13.98 -2.00
N GLY A 22 10.79 -13.09 -2.10
CA GLY A 22 11.70 -12.77 -0.98
C GLY A 22 12.83 -13.77 -0.76
N THR A 23 13.05 -14.72 -1.68
CA THR A 23 14.16 -15.68 -1.59
C THR A 23 15.48 -14.99 -1.94
N LYS A 24 16.55 -15.28 -1.18
CA LYS A 24 17.90 -14.82 -1.51
C LYS A 24 18.47 -15.63 -2.67
N LEU A 25 18.57 -15.01 -3.84
CA LEU A 25 19.20 -15.55 -5.03
C LEU A 25 20.70 -15.27 -5.05
N THR A 26 21.48 -16.29 -5.43
CA THR A 26 22.88 -16.16 -5.80
C THR A 26 23.00 -16.26 -7.31
N ILE A 27 23.37 -15.14 -7.94
CA ILE A 27 23.56 -15.01 -9.38
C ILE A 27 25.04 -15.21 -9.68
N ARG A 28 25.35 -16.14 -10.58
CA ARG A 28 26.69 -16.50 -11.05
C ARG A 28 26.81 -16.19 -12.53
N GLY A 29 27.99 -15.75 -12.93
CA GLY A 29 28.21 -15.36 -14.31
C GLY A 29 29.60 -14.84 -14.59
N GLU A 30 29.70 -14.07 -15.66
CA GLU A 30 30.92 -13.41 -16.11
C GLU A 30 30.63 -11.92 -16.32
N ASN A 31 31.66 -11.09 -16.08
CA ASN A 31 31.62 -9.64 -16.31
C ASN A 31 30.52 -8.90 -15.56
N LEU A 32 30.18 -9.35 -14.34
CA LEU A 32 29.16 -8.75 -13.47
C LEU A 32 29.64 -7.45 -12.77
N GLY A 33 30.51 -6.68 -13.43
CA GLY A 33 31.14 -5.47 -12.90
C GLY A 33 32.53 -5.71 -12.33
N VAL A 34 33.39 -4.67 -12.38
CA VAL A 34 34.76 -4.71 -11.84
C VAL A 34 34.76 -4.40 -10.36
N THR A 35 33.91 -3.46 -9.94
CA THR A 35 33.73 -3.02 -8.56
C THR A 35 32.27 -3.02 -8.16
N ALA A 36 31.98 -2.97 -6.86
CA ALA A 36 30.61 -2.87 -6.36
C ALA A 36 29.88 -1.62 -6.88
N SER A 37 30.60 -0.51 -7.12
CA SER A 37 30.06 0.72 -7.70
C SER A 37 29.73 0.63 -9.19
N ASP A 38 30.24 -0.38 -9.90
CA ASP A 38 29.92 -0.59 -11.31
C ASP A 38 28.55 -1.25 -11.51
N LEU A 39 28.03 -1.93 -10.49
CA LEU A 39 26.71 -2.52 -10.54
C LEU A 39 25.65 -1.42 -10.40
N THR A 40 24.95 -1.10 -11.49
CA THR A 40 23.97 -0.02 -11.50
C THR A 40 22.57 -0.53 -11.20
N HIS A 41 22.12 -1.54 -11.95
CA HIS A 41 20.79 -2.13 -11.77
C HIS A 41 20.82 -3.65 -11.93
N VAL A 42 19.93 -4.31 -11.20
CA VAL A 42 19.69 -5.75 -11.36
C VAL A 42 18.20 -5.93 -11.51
N PHE A 43 17.77 -6.41 -12.67
CA PHE A 43 16.36 -6.66 -12.95
C PHE A 43 16.06 -8.15 -12.79
N ILE A 44 15.01 -8.46 -12.03
CA ILE A 44 14.41 -9.79 -11.99
C ILE A 44 12.95 -9.60 -12.41
N ASN A 45 12.55 -10.24 -13.51
CA ASN A 45 11.22 -10.07 -14.08
C ASN A 45 10.86 -8.59 -14.35
N GLN A 46 11.80 -7.82 -14.93
CA GLN A 46 11.68 -6.38 -15.19
C GLN A 46 11.51 -5.49 -13.94
N ILE A 47 11.63 -6.05 -12.73
CA ILE A 47 11.60 -5.29 -11.49
C ILE A 47 13.04 -5.04 -11.03
N ASP A 48 13.37 -3.78 -10.77
CA ASP A 48 14.70 -3.43 -10.24
C ASP A 48 14.83 -3.88 -8.78
N VAL A 49 15.71 -4.85 -8.57
CA VAL A 49 16.13 -5.36 -7.25
C VAL A 49 17.52 -4.86 -6.86
N GLY A 50 18.08 -3.89 -7.59
CA GLY A 50 19.33 -3.21 -7.30
C GLY A 50 19.50 -2.79 -5.83
N PRO A 51 18.48 -2.23 -5.15
CA PRO A 51 18.57 -1.89 -3.72
C PRO A 51 18.85 -3.08 -2.78
N THR A 52 18.46 -4.30 -3.18
CA THR A 52 18.72 -5.53 -2.42
C THR A 52 19.91 -6.32 -2.94
N ALA A 53 20.49 -5.88 -4.04
CA ALA A 53 21.60 -6.55 -4.70
C ALA A 53 22.91 -6.24 -3.96
N GLN A 54 23.66 -7.29 -3.68
CA GLN A 54 24.98 -7.24 -3.07
C GLN A 54 25.99 -7.84 -4.05
N TRP A 55 26.91 -7.00 -4.51
CA TRP A 55 28.03 -7.42 -5.34
C TRP A 55 29.12 -8.07 -4.47
N PHE A 56 29.66 -9.21 -4.90
CA PHE A 56 30.78 -9.89 -4.23
C PHE A 56 32.03 -9.93 -5.10
N SER A 57 31.83 -10.20 -6.39
CA SER A 57 32.91 -10.26 -7.37
C SER A 57 32.33 -10.13 -8.77
N SER A 58 33.19 -9.99 -9.78
CA SER A 58 32.82 -9.99 -11.20
C SER A 58 32.11 -11.27 -11.69
N LYS A 59 31.99 -12.28 -10.82
CA LYS A 59 31.33 -13.57 -11.10
C LYS A 59 30.19 -13.89 -10.15
N LYS A 60 29.93 -13.06 -9.14
CA LYS A 60 28.96 -13.35 -8.09
C LYS A 60 28.26 -12.09 -7.58
N ILE A 61 26.93 -12.13 -7.67
CA ILE A 61 26.03 -11.17 -7.05
C ILE A 61 25.00 -11.96 -6.23
N THR A 62 24.50 -11.39 -5.14
CA THR A 62 23.27 -11.90 -4.51
C THR A 62 22.20 -10.85 -4.55
N ALA A 63 20.94 -11.23 -4.75
CA ALA A 63 19.80 -10.32 -4.71
C ALA A 63 18.60 -11.00 -4.07
N ILE A 64 17.61 -10.23 -3.64
CA ILE A 64 16.35 -10.76 -3.11
C ILE A 64 15.32 -10.76 -4.23
N THR A 65 14.57 -11.85 -4.38
CA THR A 65 13.55 -11.94 -5.43
C THR A 65 12.37 -11.00 -5.16
N PRO A 66 11.84 -10.33 -6.19
CA PRO A 66 10.69 -9.45 -6.03
C PRO A 66 9.40 -10.25 -5.83
N LEU A 67 8.30 -9.54 -5.57
CA LEU A 67 6.97 -10.15 -5.58
C LEU A 67 6.59 -10.57 -7.00
N GLY A 68 5.97 -11.74 -7.15
CA GLY A 68 5.57 -12.28 -8.44
C GLY A 68 5.46 -13.81 -8.45
N GLU A 69 5.02 -14.35 -9.58
CA GLU A 69 4.91 -15.77 -9.85
C GLU A 69 5.28 -16.05 -11.32
N GLY A 70 5.78 -17.26 -11.61
CA GLY A 70 6.17 -17.68 -12.95
C GLY A 70 7.69 -17.75 -13.17
N GLU A 71 8.08 -17.91 -14.44
CA GLU A 71 9.47 -17.90 -14.89
C GLU A 71 9.97 -16.44 -14.98
N MET A 72 11.08 -16.16 -14.31
CA MET A 72 11.66 -14.84 -14.19
C MET A 72 13.01 -14.80 -14.90
N GLU A 73 13.16 -13.83 -15.79
CA GLU A 73 14.45 -13.52 -16.41
C GLU A 73 15.28 -12.62 -15.49
N VAL A 74 16.60 -12.83 -15.49
CA VAL A 74 17.56 -12.03 -14.74
C VAL A 74 18.39 -11.20 -15.72
N VAL A 75 18.37 -9.89 -15.56
CA VAL A 75 19.17 -8.96 -16.37
C VAL A 75 20.03 -8.12 -15.44
N VAL A 76 21.34 -8.13 -15.66
CA VAL A 76 22.29 -7.34 -14.88
C VAL A 76 22.74 -6.15 -15.74
N VAL A 77 22.73 -4.96 -15.18
CA VAL A 77 23.23 -3.75 -15.84
C VAL A 77 24.43 -3.25 -15.07
N THR A 78 25.54 -3.05 -15.79
CA THR A 78 26.74 -2.46 -15.20
C THR A 78 27.12 -1.19 -15.94
N ASN A 79 27.92 -0.34 -15.29
CA ASN A 79 28.46 0.85 -15.94
C ASN A 79 29.50 0.47 -17.01
N SER A 80 30.27 -0.59 -16.78
CA SER A 80 31.36 -1.04 -17.67
C SER A 80 30.87 -1.85 -18.87
N GLY A 81 29.91 -2.75 -18.67
CA GLY A 81 29.30 -3.58 -19.71
C GLY A 81 27.79 -3.35 -19.65
N LYS A 82 27.18 -3.06 -20.81
CA LYS A 82 25.79 -2.59 -21.01
C LYS A 82 24.73 -3.55 -20.43
N PHE A 83 23.58 -3.70 -21.07
CA PHE A 83 22.58 -4.68 -20.63
C PHE A 83 23.16 -6.09 -20.75
N GLY A 84 23.19 -6.81 -19.64
CA GLY A 84 23.57 -8.21 -19.59
C GLY A 84 22.41 -9.11 -20.01
N SER A 85 22.73 -10.36 -20.27
CA SER A 85 21.74 -11.39 -20.59
C SER A 85 21.94 -12.59 -19.67
N ALA A 86 20.85 -13.33 -19.42
CA ALA A 86 20.89 -14.60 -18.71
C ALA A 86 20.54 -15.75 -19.66
N THR A 87 21.27 -16.85 -19.52
CA THR A 87 20.93 -18.12 -20.18
C THR A 87 19.98 -18.98 -19.33
N VAL A 88 19.68 -18.54 -18.11
CA VAL A 88 18.91 -19.28 -17.10
C VAL A 88 17.74 -18.44 -16.61
N SER A 89 16.60 -19.10 -16.37
CA SER A 89 15.41 -18.50 -15.75
C SER A 89 15.24 -18.99 -14.31
N TYR A 90 14.69 -18.13 -13.46
CA TYR A 90 14.31 -18.46 -12.09
C TYR A 90 12.82 -18.73 -12.01
N ARG A 91 12.41 -19.86 -11.43
CA ARG A 91 11.00 -20.20 -11.26
C ARG A 91 10.48 -19.79 -9.89
N GLN A 92 9.54 -18.84 -9.84
CA GLN A 92 8.92 -18.38 -8.61
C GLN A 92 7.50 -18.92 -8.44
N THR A 93 7.21 -19.49 -7.27
CA THR A 93 5.86 -19.91 -6.90
C THR A 93 5.34 -19.08 -5.73
N ALA A 94 4.15 -18.50 -5.88
CA ALA A 94 3.46 -17.84 -4.78
C ALA A 94 2.76 -18.88 -3.91
N ARG A 95 3.06 -18.89 -2.60
CA ARG A 95 2.27 -19.66 -1.64
C ARG A 95 0.93 -18.98 -1.44
N ARG A 96 -0.10 -19.48 -2.14
CA ARG A 96 -1.48 -19.21 -1.77
C ARG A 96 -1.84 -20.12 -0.60
N ASN A 97 -1.57 -19.67 0.61
CA ASN A 97 -2.10 -20.34 1.80
C ASN A 97 -3.60 -20.01 1.94
N VAL A 98 -4.43 -20.51 1.02
CA VAL A 98 -5.89 -20.46 1.17
C VAL A 98 -6.34 -21.84 1.60
N GLY A 99 -6.18 -22.12 2.89
CA GLY A 99 -6.79 -23.29 3.53
C GLY A 99 -8.26 -23.02 3.90
N PRO A 100 -9.04 -24.06 4.27
CA PRO A 100 -10.43 -23.92 4.74
C PRO A 100 -10.62 -23.01 5.97
N GLN A 101 -9.55 -22.51 6.56
CA GLN A 101 -9.52 -21.72 7.79
C GLN A 101 -8.70 -20.43 7.59
N THR A 102 -9.02 -19.65 6.55
CA THR A 102 -8.54 -18.26 6.49
C THR A 102 -9.33 -17.45 7.52
N SER A 103 -8.74 -17.23 8.70
CA SER A 103 -9.34 -16.37 9.71
C SER A 103 -9.39 -14.94 9.18
N VAL A 104 -10.59 -14.48 8.81
CA VAL A 104 -10.84 -13.07 8.55
C VAL A 104 -11.03 -12.40 9.90
N SER A 105 -10.30 -11.31 10.14
CA SER A 105 -10.61 -10.42 11.27
C SER A 105 -11.98 -9.83 11.02
N HIS A 106 -13.00 -10.37 11.68
CA HIS A 106 -14.27 -9.69 11.84
C HIS A 106 -14.09 -8.68 12.97
N TRP A 107 -14.41 -7.42 12.71
CA TRP A 107 -14.65 -6.50 13.81
C TRP A 107 -16.00 -6.91 14.41
N PRO A 108 -16.08 -7.26 15.69
CA PRO A 108 -17.37 -7.43 16.34
C PRO A 108 -18.18 -6.14 16.13
N GLU A 109 -19.48 -6.23 15.86
CA GLU A 109 -20.36 -5.08 16.03
C GLU A 109 -20.21 -4.60 17.49
N ASP A 110 -19.38 -3.57 17.69
CA ASP A 110 -19.14 -3.01 19.00
C ASP A 110 -20.39 -2.22 19.39
N GLU A 111 -21.19 -2.78 20.30
CA GLU A 111 -22.34 -2.10 20.90
C GLU A 111 -21.96 -0.75 21.54
N ARG A 112 -20.66 -0.48 21.79
CA ARG A 112 -20.17 0.84 22.23
C ARG A 112 -20.23 1.92 21.15
N ARG A 113 -20.61 1.59 19.92
CA ARG A 113 -21.00 2.58 18.90
C ARG A 113 -22.38 3.17 19.16
N HIS A 114 -23.12 2.73 20.17
CA HIS A 114 -24.21 3.52 20.73
C HIS A 114 -23.63 4.63 21.60
N CYS A 115 -23.72 5.87 21.12
CA CYS A 115 -23.47 7.05 21.94
C CYS A 115 -24.44 7.03 23.14
N PRO A 116 -23.96 6.92 24.40
CA PRO A 116 -24.83 7.02 25.57
C PRO A 116 -24.99 8.51 25.88
N ALA A 117 -25.64 9.25 24.99
CA ALA A 117 -25.83 10.68 25.18
C ALA A 117 -27.19 11.13 24.67
N ILE A 118 -28.25 10.62 25.32
CA ILE A 118 -29.36 11.50 25.67
C ILE A 118 -29.62 11.26 27.16
N TYR A 119 -28.89 12.00 27.99
CA TYR A 119 -29.34 12.29 29.34
C TYR A 119 -30.72 12.95 29.21
N GLU A 120 -31.70 12.38 29.89
CA GLU A 120 -32.98 13.04 30.09
C GLU A 120 -32.74 14.40 30.75
N HIS A 121 -33.07 15.47 30.03
CA HIS A 121 -33.41 16.74 30.65
C HIS A 121 -34.84 17.04 30.23
N GLY A 122 -35.74 16.82 31.18
CA GLY A 122 -37.18 16.96 30.99
C GLY A 122 -37.66 18.39 30.85
N SER A 123 -38.94 18.50 30.50
CA SER A 123 -39.78 19.65 30.83
C SER A 123 -41.25 19.21 30.86
N ASP A 124 -41.72 19.02 32.08
CA ASP A 124 -43.03 19.33 32.67
C ASP A 124 -44.27 19.49 31.75
N GLY A 125 -45.33 18.73 32.06
CA GLY A 125 -46.70 19.19 31.74
C GLY A 125 -47.84 18.17 31.68
N ASN A 126 -48.31 17.70 32.85
CA ASN A 126 -49.73 17.55 33.21
C ASN A 126 -50.64 16.51 32.49
N ALA A 127 -51.05 15.44 33.20
CA ALA A 127 -52.44 15.17 33.62
C ALA A 127 -52.69 13.67 33.93
N ALA A 128 -53.10 13.42 35.18
CA ALA A 128 -54.04 12.42 35.69
C ALA A 128 -54.21 11.05 34.99
N GLY A 129 -54.09 9.97 35.76
CA GLY A 129 -54.82 8.73 35.45
C GLY A 129 -54.20 7.44 35.98
N SER A 130 -54.74 6.97 37.09
CA SER A 130 -54.52 5.66 37.73
C SER A 130 -54.73 4.47 36.79
N GLY A 131 -54.02 3.34 37.03
CA GLY A 131 -54.55 2.02 36.63
C GLY A 131 -53.57 1.01 36.03
N VAL A 132 -53.12 0.10 36.88
CA VAL A 132 -52.81 -1.33 36.64
C VAL A 132 -53.17 -1.94 35.26
N GLY A 133 -52.16 -2.61 34.68
CA GLY A 133 -52.25 -4.01 34.24
C GLY A 133 -52.85 -4.33 32.87
N GLY A 134 -52.26 -5.36 32.25
CA GLY A 134 -52.92 -6.16 31.21
C GLY A 134 -52.47 -5.83 29.79
N GLY A 135 -51.67 -6.72 29.19
CA GLY A 135 -51.17 -6.56 27.83
C GLY A 135 -52.23 -6.71 26.74
N SER A 136 -51.81 -6.45 25.51
CA SER A 136 -52.02 -7.34 24.35
C SER A 136 -51.40 -6.72 23.11
N ALA A 137 -50.81 -7.61 22.32
CA ALA A 137 -50.46 -7.54 20.91
C ALA A 137 -50.97 -6.33 20.10
N SER A 138 -50.09 -5.76 19.27
CA SER A 138 -50.05 -6.06 17.83
C SER A 138 -49.65 -4.85 16.96
N VAL A 139 -48.89 -5.18 15.92
CA VAL A 139 -48.99 -4.69 14.54
C VAL A 139 -48.46 -3.29 14.15
N SER A 140 -47.60 -3.34 13.12
CA SER A 140 -47.64 -2.51 11.90
C SER A 140 -46.61 -1.41 11.71
N GLY A 141 -45.90 -1.50 10.57
CA GLY A 141 -45.59 -0.37 9.68
C GLY A 141 -44.36 0.48 10.04
N THR A 142 -43.26 0.39 9.31
CA THR A 142 -42.88 1.15 8.09
C THR A 142 -41.97 2.36 8.36
N LYS A 143 -40.92 2.45 7.53
CA LYS A 143 -39.73 3.31 7.57
C LYS A 143 -40.03 4.81 7.42
N THR A 144 -39.13 5.67 7.92
CA THR A 144 -38.76 6.92 7.23
C THR A 144 -37.23 7.08 7.28
N GLY A 145 -36.59 6.87 6.13
CA GLY A 145 -35.14 6.94 5.95
C GLY A 145 -34.63 8.38 5.92
N ALA A 146 -33.44 8.60 6.47
CA ALA A 146 -32.69 9.83 6.25
C ALA A 146 -32.25 9.88 4.78
N GLU A 147 -32.66 10.93 4.06
CA GLU A 147 -32.36 11.12 2.65
C GLU A 147 -30.88 11.50 2.48
N LEU A 148 -30.12 10.62 1.82
CA LEU A 148 -28.69 10.77 1.51
C LEU A 148 -28.55 11.16 0.03
N ASP A 149 -27.64 12.06 -0.31
CA ASP A 149 -27.41 12.44 -1.71
C ASP A 149 -26.76 11.28 -2.50
N PRO A 150 -27.31 10.86 -3.66
CA PRO A 150 -26.83 9.68 -4.39
C PRO A 150 -25.48 9.86 -5.10
N SER A 151 -24.91 11.07 -5.16
CA SER A 151 -23.58 11.28 -5.77
C SER A 151 -22.45 11.20 -4.76
N THR A 152 -22.70 11.53 -3.49
CA THR A 152 -21.69 11.59 -2.42
C THR A 152 -21.96 10.64 -1.25
N GLY A 153 -23.19 10.17 -1.10
CA GLY A 153 -23.61 9.29 0.00
C GLY A 153 -23.69 9.97 1.37
N LEU A 154 -23.56 11.30 1.43
CA LEU A 154 -23.60 12.07 2.67
C LEU A 154 -25.03 12.54 2.98
N PRO A 155 -25.41 12.67 4.27
CA PRO A 155 -26.69 13.23 4.66
C PRO A 155 -26.75 14.72 4.28
N MET A 156 -27.90 15.19 3.79
CA MET A 156 -28.07 16.58 3.32
C MET A 156 -27.70 17.66 4.36
N SER A 157 -27.67 17.31 5.65
CA SER A 157 -27.23 18.19 6.74
C SER A 157 -25.72 18.51 6.77
N GLU A 158 -24.87 17.75 6.05
CA GLU A 158 -23.41 17.96 6.01
C GLU A 158 -22.94 18.81 4.81
N LEU A 159 -23.81 19.07 3.82
CA LEU A 159 -23.46 19.87 2.64
C LEU A 159 -23.29 21.38 2.94
N THR A 160 -23.80 21.88 4.05
CA THR A 160 -23.64 23.28 4.47
C THR A 160 -22.29 23.58 5.13
N ARG A 161 -21.53 22.56 5.54
CA ARG A 161 -20.18 22.73 6.12
C ARG A 161 -19.08 22.86 5.06
N ILE A 162 -19.36 22.46 3.81
CA ILE A 162 -18.37 22.39 2.73
C ILE A 162 -18.19 23.75 2.01
N ASN A 163 -19.10 24.72 2.21
CA ASN A 163 -19.04 26.01 1.51
C ASN A 163 -18.55 27.20 2.37
N VAL A 164 -17.85 26.94 3.47
CA VAL A 164 -17.11 27.99 4.18
C VAL A 164 -15.80 28.25 3.44
N SER A 165 -15.70 29.41 2.80
CA SER A 165 -14.44 29.94 2.31
C SER A 165 -13.44 29.93 3.47
N LEU A 166 -12.36 29.16 3.37
CA LEU A 166 -11.32 29.16 4.40
C LEU A 166 -10.78 30.59 4.53
N SER A 167 -10.87 31.17 5.73
CA SER A 167 -10.30 32.49 6.00
C SER A 167 -8.79 32.49 5.76
N ASP A 168 -8.20 33.60 5.32
CA ASP A 168 -6.75 33.70 5.01
C ASP A 168 -5.84 33.22 6.16
N SER A 169 -6.28 33.31 7.42
CA SER A 169 -5.56 32.76 8.57
C SER A 169 -5.45 31.23 8.57
N ALA A 170 -6.48 30.54 8.07
CA ALA A 170 -6.50 29.08 7.97
C ALA A 170 -5.61 28.62 6.80
N LEU A 171 -5.61 29.35 5.68
CA LEU A 171 -4.68 29.10 4.58
C LEU A 171 -3.22 29.28 5.01
N ARG A 172 -2.89 30.32 5.77
CA ARG A 172 -1.54 30.55 6.32
C ARG A 172 -1.06 29.47 7.30
N THR A 173 -1.99 28.74 7.91
CA THR A 173 -1.66 27.65 8.84
C THR A 173 -1.31 26.36 8.08
N ILE A 174 -1.95 26.14 6.92
CA ILE A 174 -1.72 24.97 6.07
C ILE A 174 -0.53 25.23 5.11
N TYR A 175 -0.37 26.48 4.68
CA TYR A 175 0.72 26.97 3.84
C TYR A 175 1.45 28.10 4.58
N PRO A 176 2.42 27.77 5.44
CA PRO A 176 3.28 28.80 6.02
C PRO A 176 4.09 29.45 4.90
N GLU A 177 3.83 30.75 4.67
CA GLU A 177 4.56 31.60 3.74
C GLU A 177 6.05 31.60 4.07
N ASP A 178 6.85 30.81 3.37
CA ASP A 178 8.30 31.02 3.29
C ASP A 178 8.57 32.08 2.22
N ALA A 179 8.11 33.30 2.50
CA ALA A 179 8.40 34.47 1.70
C ALA A 179 9.77 35.02 2.12
N THR A 180 10.84 34.45 1.56
CA THR A 180 12.00 35.27 1.24
C THR A 180 12.38 35.10 -0.23
N ASN A 181 12.12 36.18 -0.96
CA ASN A 181 12.76 36.60 -2.20
C ASN A 181 12.49 35.75 -3.44
N TYR A 182 11.60 36.24 -4.32
CA TYR A 182 11.94 36.56 -5.72
C TYR A 182 10.90 37.53 -6.30
N LEU A 183 11.06 38.82 -6.01
CA LEU A 183 10.70 39.90 -6.92
C LEU A 183 11.62 41.09 -6.65
N LEU A 184 12.71 41.16 -7.43
CA LEU A 184 13.37 42.37 -7.91
C LEU A 184 14.58 41.93 -8.76
N GLN A 185 14.36 41.67 -10.04
CA GLN A 185 14.92 42.44 -11.18
C GLN A 185 14.58 41.74 -12.49
#